data_AF-A0A1H7E895-F1
#
_entry.id   AF-A0A1H7E895-F1
#
_cell.length_a   1.000
_cell.length_b   1.000
_cell.length_c   1.000
_cell.angle_alpha   90.00
_cell.angle_beta   90.00
_cell.angle_gamma   90.00
#
_symmetry.space_group_name_H-M   'P 1'
#
loop_
_entity.id
_entity.type
_entity.pdbx_description
1 polymer ?
#
loop_
_entity_poly.entity_id
_entity_poly.type
_entity_poly.pdbx_seq_one_letter_code
_entity_poly.pdbx_strand_id
1 'polypeptide(L)'
;MKWSPGLAASLQDTSVVRQTFREIKYRAGGKEVTFTVSLGFMPKLKTYLALREKYVVQDADCDALFIVGHSARQRRLTGLPGQFLVHLYKRLDTLGIMLSRITARQWRAAKQDWAVSNHDPVVAARLMGHSLATALRSYSNGTDAAHKAEMGAFLASVEKTVLKPGSDPTGSIRSAVGVCIEFHKPAPIAASVTVQPDCRSTAGCLFCEQYRVHADACRHPQAAELPSLRQARERTCWVDRAIRQSVRRGAAPR
;
A
#
# COMPACT_ATOMS: atom_id res chain seq x y z
N MET A 1 -19.19 29.73 2.95
CA MET A 1 -19.50 28.87 4.13
C MET A 1 -18.93 29.49 5.39
N LYS A 2 -19.74 29.67 6.43
CA LYS A 2 -19.32 30.10 7.78
C LYS A 2 -19.30 28.89 8.72
N TRP A 3 -18.54 28.96 9.80
CA TRP A 3 -18.59 27.92 10.84
C TRP A 3 -20.00 27.91 11.45
N SER A 4 -20.78 26.85 11.20
CA SER A 4 -22.18 26.78 11.61
C SER A 4 -22.36 26.01 12.93
N PRO A 5 -23.46 26.26 13.67
CA PRO A 5 -23.82 25.48 14.86
C PRO A 5 -23.96 23.99 14.55
N GLY A 6 -24.44 23.61 13.35
CA GLY A 6 -24.54 22.21 12.93
C GLY A 6 -23.18 21.52 12.74
N LEU A 7 -22.15 22.26 12.30
CA LEU A 7 -20.76 21.78 12.25
C LEU A 7 -20.16 21.62 13.64
N ALA A 8 -20.49 22.54 14.56
CA ALA A 8 -20.11 22.42 15.97
C ALA A 8 -20.80 21.23 16.65
N ALA A 9 -22.09 21.02 16.41
CA ALA A 9 -22.85 19.88 16.92
C ALA A 9 -22.32 18.55 16.37
N SER A 10 -21.88 18.52 15.10
CA SER A 10 -21.23 17.33 14.51
C SER A 10 -19.97 16.91 15.28
N LEU A 11 -19.25 17.85 15.91
CA LEU A 11 -18.10 17.51 16.78
C LEU A 11 -18.50 16.80 18.07
N GLN A 12 -19.69 17.12 18.61
CA GLN A 12 -20.20 16.58 19.88
C GLN A 12 -20.90 15.22 19.72
N ASP A 13 -21.16 14.78 18.49
CA ASP A 13 -21.87 13.53 18.19
C ASP A 13 -20.92 12.32 18.28
N THR A 14 -21.15 11.47 19.29
CA THR A 14 -20.26 10.39 19.78
C THR A 14 -20.72 8.98 19.38
N SER A 15 -21.16 8.75 18.14
CA SER A 15 -21.35 7.36 17.66
C SER A 15 -20.00 6.67 17.35
N VAL A 16 -19.91 5.34 17.49
CA VAL A 16 -18.64 4.56 17.44
C VAL A 16 -17.84 4.76 16.13
N VAL A 17 -18.53 4.92 14.99
CA VAL A 17 -17.90 5.24 13.68
C VAL A 17 -17.45 6.72 13.60
N ARG A 18 -18.07 7.58 14.41
CA ARG A 18 -17.72 8.99 14.61
C ARG A 18 -16.69 9.15 15.73
N GLN A 19 -15.84 8.17 16.04
CA GLN A 19 -14.74 8.41 16.99
C GLN A 19 -13.49 8.97 16.32
N THR A 20 -13.27 8.69 15.03
CA THR A 20 -12.08 9.16 14.29
C THR A 20 -12.42 10.08 13.12
N PHE A 21 -13.61 9.95 12.56
CA PHE A 21 -14.05 10.70 11.38
C PHE A 21 -15.37 11.45 11.61
N ARG A 22 -15.59 12.51 10.83
CA ARG A 22 -16.82 13.30 10.79
C ARG A 22 -17.26 13.48 9.35
N GLU A 23 -18.56 13.34 9.12
CA GLU A 23 -19.18 13.61 7.83
C GLU A 23 -19.64 15.06 7.80
N ILE A 24 -19.12 15.82 6.84
CA ILE A 24 -19.50 17.22 6.60
C ILE A 24 -20.41 17.25 5.38
N LYS A 25 -21.64 17.71 5.59
CA LYS A 25 -22.57 18.02 4.51
C LYS A 25 -22.29 19.42 4.01
N TYR A 26 -22.06 19.55 2.71
CA TYR A 26 -21.72 20.81 2.06
C TYR A 26 -22.58 21.00 0.81
N ARG A 27 -22.87 22.25 0.45
CA ARG A 27 -23.58 22.59 -0.77
C ARG A 27 -22.64 23.35 -1.69
N ALA A 28 -22.44 22.83 -2.89
CA ALA A 28 -21.66 23.49 -3.94
C ALA A 28 -22.48 23.50 -5.23
N GLY A 29 -22.74 24.68 -5.79
CA GLY A 29 -23.52 24.81 -7.04
C GLY A 29 -24.90 24.17 -6.98
N GLY A 30 -25.59 24.29 -5.85
CA GLY A 30 -26.94 23.73 -5.64
C GLY A 30 -26.99 22.22 -5.37
N LYS A 31 -25.85 21.50 -5.36
CA LYS A 31 -25.80 20.06 -5.08
C LYS A 31 -25.27 19.79 -3.68
N GLU A 32 -25.88 18.85 -2.97
CA GLU A 32 -25.42 18.37 -1.67
C GLU A 32 -24.27 17.38 -1.88
N VAL A 33 -23.10 17.72 -1.33
CA VAL A 33 -21.88 16.94 -1.35
C VAL A 33 -21.54 16.60 0.10
N THR A 34 -21.50 15.32 0.44
CA THR A 34 -21.03 14.87 1.74
C THR A 34 -19.59 14.38 1.64
N PHE A 35 -18.75 14.77 2.59
CA PHE A 35 -17.38 14.30 2.65
C PHE A 35 -16.95 13.98 4.08
N THR A 36 -16.20 12.89 4.20
CA THR A 36 -15.72 12.37 5.49
C THR A 36 -14.32 12.89 5.76
N VAL A 37 -14.14 13.60 6.88
CA VAL A 37 -12.85 14.16 7.35
C VAL A 37 -12.42 13.53 8.67
N SER A 38 -11.12 13.50 8.95
CA SER A 38 -10.61 13.06 10.24
C SER A 38 -10.81 14.14 11.31
N LEU A 39 -10.94 13.72 12.57
CA LEU A 39 -11.02 14.63 13.71
C LEU A 39 -9.80 15.54 13.83
N GLY A 40 -8.59 15.01 13.56
CA GLY A 40 -7.36 15.81 13.56
C GLY A 40 -7.34 16.92 12.50
N PHE A 41 -8.16 16.81 11.45
CA PHE A 41 -8.31 17.86 10.45
C PHE A 41 -9.29 18.96 10.88
N MET A 42 -10.21 18.68 11.82
CA MET A 42 -11.26 19.62 12.21
C MET A 42 -10.73 20.95 12.77
N PRO A 43 -9.72 20.97 13.67
CA PRO A 43 -9.12 22.23 14.11
C PRO A 43 -8.52 23.03 12.94
N LYS A 44 -7.85 22.36 12.00
CA LYS A 44 -7.25 23.00 10.81
C LYS A 44 -8.33 23.58 9.90
N LEU A 45 -9.44 22.86 9.70
CA LEU A 45 -10.58 23.34 8.94
C LEU A 45 -11.23 24.55 9.60
N LYS A 46 -11.39 24.54 10.94
CA LYS A 46 -11.90 25.68 11.70
C LYS A 46 -11.03 26.92 11.51
N THR A 47 -9.72 26.78 11.68
CA THR A 47 -8.76 27.87 11.45
C THR A 47 -8.83 28.38 10.02
N TYR A 48 -8.89 27.47 9.03
CA TYR A 48 -9.04 27.84 7.63
C TYR A 48 -10.32 28.65 7.37
N LEU A 49 -11.46 28.20 7.89
CA LEU A 49 -12.74 28.90 7.71
C LEU A 49 -12.73 30.29 8.35
N ALA A 50 -12.11 30.43 9.54
CA ALA A 50 -11.95 31.73 10.18
C ALA A 50 -11.08 32.68 9.35
N LEU A 51 -9.96 32.19 8.78
CA LEU A 51 -9.10 32.98 7.88
C LEU A 51 -9.81 33.33 6.58
N ARG A 52 -10.55 32.38 6.00
CA ARG A 52 -11.33 32.56 4.77
C ARG A 52 -12.36 33.66 4.93
N GLU A 53 -13.14 33.63 6.01
CA GLU A 53 -14.18 34.63 6.29
C GLU A 53 -13.57 36.00 6.53
N LYS A 54 -12.57 36.10 7.41
CA LYS A 54 -12.03 37.40 7.85
C LYS A 54 -11.14 38.10 6.81
N TYR A 55 -10.34 37.35 6.05
CA TYR A 55 -9.27 37.93 5.24
C TYR A 55 -9.40 37.71 3.74
N VAL A 56 -10.09 36.65 3.31
CA VAL A 56 -10.07 36.26 1.89
C VAL A 56 -11.38 36.62 1.19
N VAL A 57 -12.51 36.23 1.76
CA VAL A 57 -13.82 36.40 1.13
C VAL A 57 -14.40 37.77 1.41
N GLN A 58 -14.28 38.29 2.64
CA GLN A 58 -14.89 39.57 3.02
C GLN A 58 -16.36 39.62 2.54
N ASP A 59 -16.67 40.45 1.54
CA ASP A 59 -18.01 40.61 0.94
C ASP A 59 -18.17 39.99 -0.47
N ALA A 60 -17.16 39.26 -0.95
CA ALA A 60 -17.23 38.63 -2.27
C ALA A 60 -18.16 37.41 -2.24
N ASP A 61 -19.10 37.36 -3.19
CA ASP A 61 -19.98 36.20 -3.36
C ASP A 61 -19.18 35.02 -3.95
N CYS A 62 -18.78 34.09 -3.09
CA CYS A 62 -18.03 32.91 -3.48
C CYS A 62 -18.45 31.70 -2.65
N ASP A 63 -19.15 30.79 -3.32
CA ASP A 63 -19.66 29.57 -2.71
C ASP A 63 -18.58 28.52 -2.43
N ALA A 64 -17.50 28.49 -3.20
CA ALA A 64 -16.49 27.44 -3.16
C ALA A 64 -15.77 27.35 -1.79
N LEU A 65 -15.65 26.13 -1.24
CA LEU A 65 -15.01 25.89 0.06
C LEU A 65 -13.54 26.29 0.03
N PHE A 66 -12.79 25.77 -0.96
CA PHE A 66 -11.40 26.12 -1.20
C PHE A 66 -11.31 27.10 -2.36
N ILE A 67 -10.64 28.22 -2.11
CA ILE A 67 -10.53 29.35 -3.03
C ILE A 67 -9.06 29.67 -3.33
N VAL A 68 -8.83 30.19 -4.53
CA VAL A 68 -7.56 30.74 -4.96
C VAL A 68 -7.81 32.18 -5.40
N GLY A 69 -6.99 33.11 -4.90
CA GLY A 69 -6.99 34.49 -5.37
C GLY A 69 -6.19 34.61 -6.66
N HIS A 70 -6.79 35.22 -7.68
CA HIS A 70 -6.01 35.73 -8.81
C HIS A 70 -5.26 37.02 -8.40
N SER A 71 -4.22 37.35 -9.17
CA SER A 71 -3.31 38.49 -8.98
C SER A 71 -3.98 39.75 -8.42
N ALA A 72 -3.22 40.57 -7.68
CA ALA A 72 -3.68 41.79 -7.01
C ALA A 72 -4.55 42.73 -7.89
N ARG A 73 -4.40 42.65 -9.22
CA ARG A 73 -5.19 43.40 -10.20
C ARG A 73 -6.62 42.91 -10.45
N GLN A 74 -6.94 41.63 -10.23
CA GLN A 74 -8.22 41.08 -10.65
C GLN A 74 -9.22 40.78 -9.54
N ARG A 75 -8.81 40.75 -8.24
CA ARG A 75 -9.68 40.53 -7.04
C ARG A 75 -10.78 39.46 -7.16
N ARG A 76 -10.74 38.61 -8.19
CA ARG A 76 -11.73 37.56 -8.44
C ARG A 76 -11.26 36.32 -7.72
N LEU A 77 -12.08 35.89 -6.77
CA LEU A 77 -11.93 34.62 -6.08
C LEU A 77 -12.55 33.55 -6.96
N THR A 78 -11.75 32.54 -7.28
CA THR A 78 -12.22 31.36 -7.99
C THR A 78 -12.06 30.14 -7.11
N GLY A 79 -12.91 29.14 -7.34
CA GLY A 79 -12.75 27.83 -6.71
C GLY A 79 -11.40 27.20 -7.08
N LEU A 80 -10.93 26.29 -6.24
CA LEU A 80 -9.69 25.56 -6.44
C LEU A 80 -9.69 24.86 -7.81
N PRO A 81 -8.77 25.18 -8.74
CA PRO A 81 -8.74 24.54 -10.04
C PRO A 81 -8.28 23.08 -9.92
N GLY A 82 -8.75 22.21 -10.82
CA GLY A 82 -8.32 20.80 -10.84
C GLY A 82 -6.81 20.62 -11.02
N GLN A 83 -6.15 21.59 -11.66
CA GLN A 83 -4.70 21.62 -11.88
C GLN A 83 -3.91 22.23 -10.70
N PHE A 84 -4.55 22.46 -9.56
CA PHE A 84 -3.95 23.12 -8.40
C PHE A 84 -2.63 22.47 -7.96
N LEU A 85 -2.55 21.13 -7.89
CA LEU A 85 -1.32 20.45 -7.49
C LEU A 85 -0.15 20.75 -8.44
N VAL A 86 -0.42 20.85 -9.75
CA VAL A 86 0.61 21.22 -10.73
C VAL A 86 1.11 22.63 -10.48
N HIS A 87 0.21 23.57 -10.20
CA HIS A 87 0.57 24.95 -9.89
C HIS A 87 1.31 25.07 -8.55
N LEU A 88 0.91 24.26 -7.55
CA LEU A 88 1.56 24.19 -6.26
C LEU A 88 3.01 23.70 -6.40
N TYR A 89 3.24 22.58 -7.10
CA TYR A 89 4.59 22.06 -7.33
C TYR A 89 5.46 23.06 -8.09
N LYS A 90 4.94 23.71 -9.14
CA LYS A 90 5.69 24.76 -9.85
C LYS A 90 6.11 25.90 -8.91
N ARG A 91 5.22 26.32 -8.01
CA ARG A 91 5.54 27.38 -7.02
C ARG A 91 6.59 26.90 -6.01
N LEU A 92 6.52 25.64 -5.58
CA LEU A 92 7.53 25.06 -4.68
C LEU A 92 8.89 24.95 -5.37
N ASP A 93 8.91 24.56 -6.65
CA ASP A 93 10.12 24.53 -7.48
C ASP A 93 10.76 25.93 -7.56
N THR A 94 9.97 27.00 -7.73
CA THR A 94 10.49 28.39 -7.73
C THR A 94 11.09 28.83 -6.40
N LEU A 95 10.71 28.18 -5.29
CA LEU A 95 11.25 28.41 -3.96
C LEU A 95 12.44 27.48 -3.65
N GLY A 96 12.89 26.66 -4.60
CA GLY A 96 13.96 25.69 -4.42
C GLY A 96 13.55 24.45 -3.62
N ILE A 97 12.26 24.22 -3.40
CA ILE A 97 11.74 23.08 -2.64
C ILE A 97 11.48 21.91 -3.60
N MET A 98 12.41 20.96 -3.64
CA MET A 98 12.30 19.74 -4.45
C MET A 98 11.49 18.67 -3.71
N LEU A 99 10.25 18.43 -4.16
CA LEU A 99 9.38 17.37 -3.63
C LEU A 99 9.00 16.38 -4.72
N SER A 100 8.73 15.14 -4.31
CA SER A 100 8.14 14.15 -5.21
C SER A 100 6.78 14.63 -5.71
N ARG A 101 6.57 14.55 -7.02
CA ARG A 101 5.32 14.99 -7.65
C ARG A 101 4.28 13.90 -7.48
N ILE A 102 3.39 14.09 -6.51
CA ILE A 102 2.29 13.18 -6.20
C ILE A 102 0.99 13.77 -6.76
N THR A 103 0.36 13.04 -7.66
CA THR A 103 -0.92 13.41 -8.26
C THR A 103 -2.08 13.19 -7.29
N ALA A 104 -3.22 13.86 -7.54
CA ALA A 104 -4.43 13.64 -6.75
C ALA A 104 -4.90 12.16 -6.80
N ARG A 105 -4.68 11.48 -7.94
CA ARG A 105 -4.96 10.05 -8.08
C ARG A 105 -4.07 9.20 -7.15
N GLN A 106 -2.78 9.50 -7.08
CA GLN A 106 -1.86 8.80 -6.18
C GLN A 106 -2.17 9.06 -4.70
N TRP A 107 -2.50 10.30 -4.34
CA TRP A 107 -2.99 10.61 -2.98
C TRP A 107 -4.25 9.82 -2.63
N ARG A 108 -5.20 9.70 -3.58
CA ARG A 108 -6.41 8.91 -3.38
C ARG A 108 -6.12 7.41 -3.23
N ALA A 109 -5.19 6.86 -4.02
CA ALA A 109 -4.76 5.46 -3.90
C ALA A 109 -4.11 5.21 -2.53
N ALA A 110 -3.17 6.05 -2.11
CA ALA A 110 -2.54 5.94 -0.79
C ALA A 110 -3.56 6.04 0.35
N LYS A 111 -4.55 6.93 0.25
CA LYS A 111 -5.66 7.01 1.22
C LYS A 111 -6.49 5.73 1.23
N GLN A 112 -6.75 5.15 0.06
CA GLN A 112 -7.50 3.90 -0.07
C GLN A 112 -6.76 2.74 0.58
N ASP A 113 -5.47 2.59 0.29
CA ASP A 113 -4.63 1.53 0.85
C ASP A 113 -4.57 1.65 2.37
N TRP A 114 -4.37 2.86 2.90
CA TRP A 114 -4.43 3.12 4.34
C TRP A 114 -5.79 2.76 4.93
N ALA A 115 -6.90 3.14 4.28
CA ALA A 115 -8.24 2.85 4.76
C ALA A 115 -8.54 1.34 4.81
N VAL A 116 -8.11 0.60 3.79
CA VAL A 116 -8.25 -0.87 3.71
C VAL A 116 -7.36 -1.56 4.75
N SER A 117 -6.15 -1.09 4.99
CA SER A 117 -5.25 -1.73 5.96
C SER A 117 -5.59 -1.45 7.43
N ASN A 118 -6.35 -0.39 7.74
CA ASN A 118 -6.59 0.04 9.13
C ASN A 118 -8.06 -0.06 9.59
N HIS A 119 -9.02 -0.25 8.68
CA HIS A 119 -10.45 -0.23 8.99
C HIS A 119 -11.24 -1.23 8.17
N ASP A 120 -12.32 -1.76 8.75
CA ASP A 120 -13.23 -2.70 8.07
C ASP A 120 -13.73 -2.21 6.70
N PRO A 121 -14.06 -3.11 5.76
CA PRO A 121 -14.52 -2.76 4.41
C PRO A 121 -15.69 -1.76 4.38
N VAL A 122 -16.60 -1.85 5.36
CA VAL A 122 -17.74 -0.93 5.50
C VAL A 122 -17.28 0.49 5.85
N VAL A 123 -16.32 0.61 6.78
CA VAL A 123 -15.77 1.91 7.20
C VAL A 123 -14.89 2.49 6.10
N ALA A 124 -14.06 1.66 5.46
CA ALA A 124 -13.24 2.06 4.31
C ALA A 124 -14.10 2.58 3.14
N ALA A 125 -15.20 1.89 2.82
CA ALA A 125 -16.15 2.32 1.79
C ALA A 125 -16.72 3.72 2.08
N ARG A 126 -17.17 3.94 3.32
CA ARG A 126 -17.71 5.25 3.78
C ARG A 126 -16.63 6.35 3.78
N LEU A 127 -15.41 6.04 4.19
CA LEU A 127 -14.30 7.00 4.22
C LEU A 127 -13.85 7.43 2.83
N MET A 128 -13.93 6.51 1.87
CA MET A 128 -13.58 6.76 0.48
C MET A 128 -14.76 7.33 -0.32
N GLY A 129 -16.00 7.12 0.14
CA GLY A 129 -17.23 7.57 -0.52
C GLY A 129 -17.59 6.70 -1.72
N HIS A 130 -17.39 5.38 -1.62
CA HIS A 130 -17.67 4.41 -2.69
C HIS A 130 -18.67 3.38 -2.16
N SER A 131 -19.25 2.56 -3.04
CA SER A 131 -20.12 1.46 -2.62
C SER A 131 -19.32 0.38 -1.87
N LEU A 132 -19.99 -0.37 -0.99
CA LEU A 132 -19.38 -1.52 -0.30
C LEU A 132 -18.82 -2.54 -1.30
N ALA A 133 -19.53 -2.80 -2.41
CA ALA A 133 -19.05 -3.70 -3.46
C ALA A 133 -17.70 -3.25 -4.06
N THR A 134 -17.48 -1.94 -4.19
CA THR A 134 -16.20 -1.39 -4.67
C THR A 134 -15.10 -1.59 -3.63
N ALA A 135 -15.41 -1.37 -2.36
CA ALA A 135 -14.46 -1.60 -1.27
C ALA A 135 -14.07 -3.08 -1.13
N LEU A 136 -15.04 -4.00 -1.22
CA LEU A 136 -14.79 -5.43 -1.20
C LEU A 136 -13.91 -5.86 -2.36
N ARG A 137 -14.14 -5.34 -3.58
CA ARG A 137 -13.27 -5.63 -4.72
C ARG A 137 -11.84 -5.16 -4.49
N SER A 138 -11.64 -3.97 -3.91
CA SER A 138 -10.31 -3.48 -3.55
C SER A 138 -9.65 -4.33 -2.47
N TYR A 139 -10.41 -4.82 -1.50
CA TYR A 139 -9.96 -5.74 -0.46
C TYR A 139 -9.53 -7.10 -1.04
N SER A 140 -10.33 -7.68 -1.94
CA SER A 140 -10.03 -8.95 -2.59
C SER A 140 -8.78 -8.91 -3.45
N ASN A 141 -8.41 -7.74 -3.98
CA ASN A 141 -7.19 -7.59 -4.75
C ASN A 141 -5.91 -7.56 -3.88
N GLY A 142 -6.04 -7.34 -2.56
CA GLY A 142 -4.90 -7.13 -1.66
C GLY A 142 -4.11 -5.84 -1.96
N THR A 143 -3.26 -5.42 -1.03
CA THR A 143 -2.33 -4.30 -1.26
C THR A 143 -0.97 -4.83 -1.70
N ASP A 144 -0.22 -4.09 -2.51
CA ASP A 144 1.15 -4.48 -2.91
C ASP A 144 2.06 -4.72 -1.69
N ALA A 145 1.86 -3.96 -0.62
CA ALA A 145 2.55 -4.16 0.65
C ALA A 145 2.17 -5.49 1.33
N ALA A 146 0.88 -5.86 1.34
CA ALA A 146 0.42 -7.14 1.87
C ALA A 146 0.98 -8.31 1.05
N HIS A 147 0.89 -8.23 -0.28
CA HIS A 147 1.47 -9.24 -1.19
C HIS A 147 2.97 -9.42 -0.95
N LYS A 148 3.72 -8.33 -0.79
CA LYS A 148 5.16 -8.38 -0.47
C LYS A 148 5.45 -8.98 0.90
N ALA A 149 4.65 -8.65 1.91
CA ALA A 149 4.81 -9.20 3.25
C ALA A 149 4.52 -10.71 3.28
N GLU A 150 3.43 -11.15 2.63
CA GLU A 150 3.05 -12.55 2.52
C GLU A 150 4.09 -13.36 1.74
N MET A 151 4.50 -12.87 0.57
CA MET A 151 5.54 -13.51 -0.24
C MET A 151 6.88 -13.53 0.49
N GLY A 152 7.23 -12.45 1.21
CA GLY A 152 8.45 -12.37 2.01
C GLY A 152 8.46 -13.39 3.14
N ALA A 153 7.35 -13.54 3.85
CA ALA A 153 7.19 -14.54 4.91
C ALA A 153 7.31 -15.97 4.38
N PHE A 154 6.72 -16.25 3.21
CA PHE A 154 6.85 -17.53 2.53
C PHE A 154 8.30 -17.81 2.08
N LEU A 155 8.96 -16.86 1.43
CA LEU A 155 10.35 -17.06 0.99
C LEU A 155 11.31 -17.25 2.16
N ALA A 156 11.07 -16.57 3.29
CA ALA A 156 11.83 -16.77 4.53
C ALA A 156 11.60 -18.16 5.16
N SER A 157 10.43 -18.78 4.96
CA SER A 157 10.21 -20.16 5.41
C SER A 157 10.90 -21.16 4.50
N VAL A 158 10.89 -20.93 3.18
CA VAL A 158 11.61 -21.74 2.19
C VAL A 158 13.12 -21.64 2.36
N GLU A 159 13.67 -20.49 2.75
CA GLU A 159 15.12 -20.35 2.99
C GLU A 159 15.63 -21.35 4.04
N LYS A 160 14.81 -21.69 5.04
CA LYS A 160 15.14 -22.68 6.08
C LYS A 160 15.22 -24.11 5.55
N THR A 161 14.64 -24.38 4.39
CA THR A 161 14.65 -25.71 3.76
C THR A 161 15.75 -25.87 2.71
N VAL A 162 16.57 -24.83 2.50
CA VAL A 162 17.67 -24.87 1.55
C VAL A 162 18.85 -25.67 2.13
N LEU A 163 19.22 -26.75 1.44
CA LEU A 163 20.41 -27.54 1.74
C LEU A 163 21.63 -26.98 1.01
N LYS A 164 22.81 -27.15 1.62
CA LYS A 164 24.07 -26.90 0.93
C LYS A 164 24.27 -27.98 -0.16
N PRO A 165 24.92 -27.65 -1.29
CA PRO A 165 25.25 -28.65 -2.30
C PRO A 165 26.06 -29.80 -1.68
N GLY A 166 25.61 -31.03 -1.89
CA GLY A 166 26.30 -32.24 -1.38
C GLY A 166 26.01 -32.61 0.08
N SER A 167 25.10 -31.92 0.78
CA SER A 167 24.69 -32.25 2.15
C SER A 167 23.31 -32.90 2.19
N ASP A 168 23.11 -33.99 1.44
CA ASP A 168 21.88 -34.77 1.50
C ASP A 168 21.81 -35.55 2.82
N PRO A 169 20.75 -35.41 3.62
CA PRO A 169 20.54 -36.25 4.80
C PRO A 169 20.48 -37.72 4.37
N THR A 170 21.14 -38.59 5.13
CA THR A 170 21.13 -40.05 4.91
C THR A 170 19.69 -40.58 4.92
N GLY A 171 19.28 -41.27 3.86
CA GLY A 171 17.92 -41.79 3.70
C GLY A 171 16.92 -40.86 3.01
N SER A 172 17.37 -39.71 2.50
CA SER A 172 16.52 -38.80 1.74
C SER A 172 16.12 -39.33 0.36
N ILE A 173 14.91 -38.97 -0.08
CA ILE A 173 14.33 -39.37 -1.36
C ILE A 173 14.35 -38.17 -2.32
N ARG A 174 14.89 -38.36 -3.52
CA ARG A 174 14.83 -37.37 -4.59
C ARG A 174 13.49 -37.45 -5.31
N SER A 175 12.86 -36.30 -5.50
CA SER A 175 11.61 -36.14 -6.24
C SER A 175 11.81 -35.16 -7.40
N ALA A 176 10.80 -35.05 -8.28
CA ALA A 176 10.82 -34.11 -9.41
C ALA A 176 10.90 -32.63 -8.98
N VAL A 177 10.54 -32.31 -7.73
CA VAL A 177 10.46 -30.93 -7.22
C VAL A 177 11.66 -30.60 -6.32
N GLY A 178 12.22 -31.59 -5.63
CA GLY A 178 13.34 -31.42 -4.70
C GLY A 178 13.66 -32.69 -3.91
N VAL A 179 14.24 -32.54 -2.72
CA VAL A 179 14.61 -33.64 -1.83
C VAL A 179 13.63 -33.73 -0.66
N CYS A 180 13.25 -34.94 -0.27
CA CYS A 180 12.39 -35.21 0.89
C CYS A 180 13.18 -35.98 1.94
N ILE A 181 13.15 -35.52 3.19
CA ILE A 181 13.85 -36.20 4.30
C ILE A 181 13.01 -37.38 4.82
N GLU A 182 11.68 -37.22 4.86
CA GLU A 182 10.79 -38.24 5.42
C GLU A 182 9.49 -38.35 4.61
N PHE A 183 9.38 -39.43 3.84
CA PHE A 183 8.22 -39.69 2.98
C PHE A 183 7.01 -40.18 3.79
N HIS A 184 5.80 -39.82 3.35
CA HIS A 184 4.53 -40.10 4.03
C HIS A 184 4.31 -39.45 5.41
N LYS A 185 5.17 -38.52 5.83
CA LYS A 185 4.95 -37.72 7.04
C LYS A 185 4.92 -36.21 6.72
N PRO A 186 3.87 -35.73 6.03
CA PRO A 186 3.75 -34.31 5.74
C PRO A 186 3.51 -33.52 7.03
N ALA A 187 4.38 -32.54 7.28
CA ALA A 187 4.24 -31.59 8.38
C ALA A 187 4.23 -30.18 7.79
N PRO A 188 3.39 -29.25 8.27
CA PRO A 188 3.30 -27.91 7.71
C PRO A 188 4.53 -27.07 8.07
N ILE A 189 5.09 -26.34 7.09
CA ILE A 189 6.27 -25.48 7.27
C ILE A 189 6.03 -24.28 8.21
N ALA A 190 4.75 -23.93 8.45
CA ALA A 190 4.33 -22.86 9.35
C ALA A 190 2.97 -23.18 9.98
N ALA A 191 2.61 -22.51 11.07
CA ALA A 191 1.35 -22.74 11.78
C ALA A 191 0.09 -22.42 10.95
N SER A 192 0.20 -21.50 9.99
CA SER A 192 -0.89 -21.12 9.09
C SER A 192 -0.48 -21.31 7.64
N VAL A 193 -0.94 -22.40 7.02
CA VAL A 193 -0.70 -22.67 5.61
C VAL A 193 -2.05 -22.83 4.89
N THR A 194 -2.23 -22.10 3.78
CA THR A 194 -3.46 -22.16 2.98
C THR A 194 -3.62 -23.50 2.25
N VAL A 195 -2.51 -24.11 1.84
CA VAL A 195 -2.46 -25.43 1.19
C VAL A 195 -1.96 -26.44 2.21
N GLN A 196 -2.80 -27.43 2.55
CA GLN A 196 -2.37 -28.49 3.46
C GLN A 196 -1.28 -29.34 2.80
N PRO A 197 -0.17 -29.62 3.50
CA PRO A 197 0.91 -30.39 2.93
C PRO A 197 0.44 -31.83 2.67
N ASP A 198 0.65 -32.31 1.45
CA ASP A 198 0.38 -33.68 1.06
C ASP A 198 1.56 -34.24 0.25
N CYS A 199 1.74 -35.56 0.31
CA CYS A 199 2.76 -36.26 -0.48
C CYS A 199 2.25 -36.64 -1.89
N ARG A 200 1.05 -36.18 -2.26
CA ARG A 200 0.39 -36.52 -3.53
C ARG A 200 0.50 -35.38 -4.55
N SER A 201 0.36 -34.13 -4.11
CA SER A 201 0.47 -32.97 -4.97
C SER A 201 1.86 -32.34 -4.85
N THR A 202 2.39 -31.87 -5.98
CA THR A 202 3.63 -31.10 -6.00
C THR A 202 3.49 -29.78 -5.25
N ALA A 203 2.30 -29.19 -5.25
CA ALA A 203 1.97 -27.98 -4.51
C ALA A 203 2.03 -28.20 -2.98
N GLY A 204 1.51 -29.33 -2.48
CA GLY A 204 1.52 -29.67 -1.06
C GLY A 204 2.94 -29.91 -0.51
N CYS A 205 3.84 -30.45 -1.34
CA CYS A 205 5.24 -30.62 -0.97
C CYS A 205 5.97 -29.29 -0.73
N LEU A 206 5.63 -28.20 -1.44
CA LEU A 206 6.25 -26.88 -1.25
C LEU A 206 6.00 -26.28 0.13
N PHE A 207 4.89 -26.65 0.77
CA PHE A 207 4.53 -26.17 2.10
C PHE A 207 4.83 -27.18 3.21
N CYS A 208 5.60 -28.23 2.90
CA CYS A 208 5.97 -29.27 3.84
C CYS A 208 7.32 -28.96 4.52
N GLU A 209 7.40 -29.13 5.83
CA GLU A 209 8.62 -29.02 6.62
C GLU A 209 9.65 -30.10 6.25
N GLN A 210 9.24 -31.24 5.69
CA GLN A 210 10.15 -32.31 5.30
C GLN A 210 10.76 -32.12 3.90
N TYR A 211 10.28 -31.11 3.17
CA TYR A 211 10.76 -30.78 1.84
C TYR A 211 12.06 -29.96 1.93
N ARG A 212 13.02 -30.25 1.06
CA ARG A 212 14.33 -29.60 0.99
C ARG A 212 14.66 -29.29 -0.46
N VAL A 213 15.35 -28.16 -0.66
CA VAL A 213 15.77 -27.71 -1.99
C VAL A 213 17.27 -27.48 -1.99
N HIS A 214 17.95 -27.86 -3.06
CA HIS A 214 19.33 -27.45 -3.26
C HIS A 214 19.36 -26.05 -3.88
N ALA A 215 20.17 -25.17 -3.29
CA ALA A 215 20.61 -23.99 -4.01
C ALA A 215 21.74 -24.40 -4.97
N ASP A 216 21.37 -24.97 -6.12
CA ASP A 216 22.34 -25.25 -7.16
C ASP A 216 22.84 -23.94 -7.75
N ALA A 217 24.14 -23.69 -7.63
CA ALA A 217 24.79 -22.60 -8.32
C ALA A 217 24.64 -22.84 -9.83
N CYS A 218 23.77 -22.07 -10.48
CA CYS A 218 23.57 -21.92 -11.92
C CYS A 218 24.67 -22.56 -12.78
N ARG A 219 24.62 -23.88 -12.99
CA ARG A 219 25.59 -24.58 -13.83
C ARG A 219 25.03 -25.92 -14.33
N HIS A 220 23.81 -25.89 -14.89
CA HIS A 220 23.38 -26.96 -15.78
C HIS A 220 23.67 -26.55 -17.24
N PRO A 221 24.60 -27.22 -17.95
CA PRO A 221 24.95 -26.88 -19.34
C PRO A 221 23.83 -27.14 -20.36
N GLN A 222 22.72 -27.78 -19.96
CA GLN A 222 21.58 -28.07 -20.85
C GLN A 222 20.55 -26.92 -20.94
N ALA A 223 20.65 -25.87 -20.13
CA ALA A 223 19.76 -24.70 -20.20
C ALA A 223 20.20 -23.63 -21.23
N ALA A 224 21.04 -24.01 -22.19
CA ALA A 224 21.61 -23.08 -23.18
C ALA A 224 20.71 -22.80 -24.40
N GLU A 225 19.64 -23.58 -24.61
CA GLU A 225 18.92 -23.57 -25.90
C GLU A 225 17.60 -22.79 -25.93
N LEU A 226 17.13 -22.21 -24.82
CA LEU A 226 15.86 -21.45 -24.82
C LEU A 226 16.09 -19.93 -24.66
N PRO A 227 15.89 -19.12 -25.72
CA PRO A 227 16.13 -17.67 -25.71
C PRO A 227 15.27 -16.90 -24.70
N SER A 228 14.09 -17.39 -24.36
CA SER A 228 13.15 -16.77 -23.42
C SER A 228 13.65 -16.75 -21.97
N LEU A 229 14.62 -17.60 -21.62
CA LEU A 229 15.18 -17.69 -20.26
C LEU A 229 16.42 -16.79 -20.05
N ARG A 230 16.98 -16.16 -21.09
CA ARG A 230 18.13 -15.24 -20.93
C ARG A 230 17.78 -14.00 -20.12
N GLN A 231 16.59 -13.44 -20.32
CA GLN A 231 16.15 -12.23 -19.63
C GLN A 231 15.78 -12.49 -18.15
N ALA A 232 15.36 -13.72 -17.83
CA ALA A 232 15.18 -14.18 -16.45
C ALA A 232 16.53 -14.39 -15.73
N ARG A 233 17.57 -14.81 -16.47
CA ARG A 233 18.95 -15.03 -15.98
C ARG A 233 19.62 -13.76 -15.48
N GLU A 234 19.42 -12.64 -16.17
CA GLU A 234 20.01 -11.35 -15.77
C GLU A 234 19.41 -10.83 -14.46
N ARG A 235 18.12 -11.10 -14.21
CA ARG A 235 17.42 -10.69 -12.99
C ARG A 235 17.76 -11.57 -11.78
N THR A 236 17.94 -12.88 -11.97
CA THR A 236 18.28 -13.81 -10.88
C THR A 236 19.74 -13.73 -10.44
N CYS A 237 20.69 -13.50 -11.36
CA CYS A 237 22.09 -13.23 -11.00
C CYS A 237 22.26 -11.93 -10.19
N TRP A 238 21.35 -10.96 -10.35
CA TRP A 238 21.38 -9.72 -9.59
C TRP A 238 20.97 -9.93 -8.13
N VAL A 239 19.93 -10.73 -7.89
CA VAL A 239 19.46 -11.09 -6.53
C VAL A 239 20.55 -11.86 -5.78
N ASP A 240 21.21 -12.82 -6.43
CA ASP A 240 22.28 -13.62 -5.82
C ASP A 240 23.54 -12.78 -5.51
N ARG A 241 23.80 -11.74 -6.32
CA ARG A 241 24.88 -10.77 -6.08
C ARG A 241 24.53 -9.79 -4.95
N ALA A 242 23.27 -9.40 -4.82
CA ALA A 242 22.78 -8.54 -3.74
C ALA A 242 22.79 -9.26 -2.37
N ILE A 243 22.41 -10.54 -2.35
CA ILE A 243 22.47 -11.40 -1.15
C ILE A 243 23.92 -11.60 -0.69
N ARG A 244 24.86 -11.83 -1.62
CA ARG A 244 26.29 -11.94 -1.25
C ARG A 244 26.90 -10.62 -0.77
N GLN A 245 26.39 -9.47 -1.20
CA GLN A 245 26.85 -8.15 -0.73
C GLN A 245 26.30 -7.79 0.66
N SER A 246 25.08 -8.21 1.01
CA SER A 246 24.53 -7.98 2.36
C SER A 246 25.26 -8.82 3.42
N VAL A 247 25.55 -10.09 3.11
CA VAL A 247 26.29 -11.00 3.99
C VAL A 247 27.72 -10.52 4.24
N ARG A 248 28.39 -9.91 3.25
CA ARG A 248 29.74 -9.35 3.43
C ARG A 248 29.79 -8.06 4.24
N ARG A 249 28.71 -7.26 4.29
CA ARG A 249 28.68 -6.01 5.08
C ARG A 249 28.31 -6.23 6.55
N GLY A 250 27.79 -7.40 6.92
CA GLY A 250 27.54 -7.79 8.31
C GLY A 250 28.74 -8.39 9.04
N ALA A 251 29.86 -8.62 8.36
CA ALA A 251 31.08 -9.21 8.90
C ALA A 251 32.24 -8.21 8.85
N ALA A 252 32.13 -7.11 9.59
CA ALA A 252 33.29 -6.30 9.99
C ALA A 252 33.47 -6.48 11.51
N PRO A 253 34.59 -7.07 11.97
CA PRO A 253 34.82 -7.30 13.40
C PRO A 253 35.13 -5.96 14.12
N ARG A 254 34.69 -5.88 15.38
CA ARG A 254 35.19 -4.92 16.37
C ARG A 254 36.65 -5.20 16.69
#